data_AF-A0A819T0V8-F1
#
_entry.id   AF-A0A819T0V8-F1
#
_cell.length_a   1.000
_cell.length_b   1.000
_cell.length_c   1.000
_cell.angle_alpha   90.00
_cell.angle_beta   90.00
_cell.angle_gamma   90.00
#
_symmetry.space_group_name_H-M   'P 1'
#
loop_
_entity.id
_entity.type
_entity.pdbx_description
1 polymer ?
#
loop_
_entity_poly.entity_id
_entity_poly.type
_entity_poly.pdbx_seq_one_letter_code
_entity_poly.pdbx_strand_id
1 'polypeptide(L)'
;MKIPILDDDTFISQLNKPNSDVNGLLMMRDATVIDDVKLDEQLISQRNIEETWEELVVAGPITVNYIGNLMVLSSKKDFAFTSPTDNYVYQYIKYPNSFSATLVQVANQIYNAFINAHNNMDRIQLNMQQIPNHLNSVLKLLTSAGPRLIETMLPISL
;
A
#
# COMPACT_ATOMS: atom_id res chain seq x y z
N MET A 1 39.47 10.92 13.86
CA MET A 1 39.21 10.84 12.41
C MET A 1 38.49 12.12 12.02
N LYS A 2 39.16 13.07 11.37
CA LYS A 2 38.57 14.37 10.98
C LYS A 2 37.79 14.15 9.68
N ILE A 3 36.47 14.29 9.71
CA ILE A 3 35.63 14.23 8.52
C ILE A 3 35.88 15.51 7.72
N PRO A 4 36.27 15.44 6.45
CA PRO A 4 36.52 16.63 5.63
C PRO A 4 35.19 17.32 5.35
N ILE A 5 35.12 18.62 5.65
CA ILE A 5 33.98 19.48 5.32
C ILE A 5 34.12 19.79 3.83
N LEU A 6 33.21 19.26 3.01
CA LEU A 6 33.16 19.54 1.58
C LEU A 6 32.57 20.93 1.36
N ASP A 7 33.20 21.69 0.46
CA ASP A 7 32.73 23.00 0.01
C ASP A 7 31.41 22.83 -0.78
N ASP A 8 30.47 23.75 -0.59
CA ASP A 8 29.07 23.59 -0.99
C ASP A 8 28.91 23.33 -2.51
N ASP A 9 29.81 23.89 -3.34
CA ASP A 9 29.81 23.71 -4.79
C ASP A 9 30.24 22.29 -5.22
N THR A 10 31.17 21.68 -4.48
CA THR A 10 31.56 20.28 -4.71
C THR A 10 30.45 19.30 -4.35
N PHE A 11 29.62 19.61 -3.36
CA PHE A 11 28.48 18.78 -2.96
C PHE A 11 27.40 18.73 -4.06
N ILE A 12 27.07 19.86 -4.68
CA ILE A 12 26.10 19.93 -5.78
C ILE A 12 26.54 19.10 -7.00
N SER A 13 27.85 19.05 -7.28
CA SER A 13 28.39 18.23 -8.39
C SER A 13 28.26 16.71 -8.18
N GLN A 14 28.24 16.25 -6.92
CA GLN A 14 28.16 14.83 -6.57
C GLN A 14 26.71 14.31 -6.52
N LEU A 15 25.73 15.20 -6.33
CA LEU A 15 24.31 14.84 -6.43
C LEU A 15 23.90 14.40 -7.84
N ASN A 16 24.60 14.86 -8.87
CA ASN A 16 24.28 14.60 -10.29
C ASN A 16 24.98 13.36 -10.89
N LYS A 17 25.71 12.55 -10.11
CA LYS A 17 26.34 11.32 -10.63
C LYS A 17 25.48 10.08 -10.34
N PRO A 18 25.23 9.19 -11.33
CA PRO A 18 24.51 7.94 -11.10
C PRO A 18 25.37 6.92 -10.33
N ASN A 19 24.77 6.29 -9.31
CA ASN A 19 25.41 5.34 -8.39
C ASN A 19 25.84 4.04 -9.09
N SER A 20 27.15 3.76 -9.20
CA SER A 20 27.66 2.49 -9.74
C SER A 20 28.31 1.54 -8.72
N ASP A 21 28.61 1.95 -7.49
CA ASP A 21 29.50 1.16 -6.61
C ASP A 21 28.88 0.80 -5.25
N VAL A 22 27.86 -0.06 -5.23
CA VAL A 22 27.33 -0.67 -3.99
C VAL A 22 27.80 -2.13 -3.80
N ASN A 23 28.40 -2.74 -4.81
CA ASN A 23 28.72 -4.18 -4.80
C ASN A 23 30.00 -4.58 -4.06
N GLY A 24 30.84 -3.63 -3.62
CA GLY A 24 32.15 -3.94 -3.01
C GLY A 24 32.13 -4.33 -1.53
N LEU A 25 31.02 -4.12 -0.81
CA LEU A 25 30.98 -4.20 0.66
C LEU A 25 30.41 -5.53 1.22
N LEU A 26 29.99 -6.46 0.36
CA LEU A 26 29.27 -7.68 0.77
C LEU A 26 30.10 -8.97 0.81
N MET A 27 31.42 -8.93 0.54
CA MET A 27 32.22 -10.16 0.30
C MET A 27 33.10 -10.66 1.47
N MET A 28 32.94 -10.19 2.71
CA MET A 28 33.77 -10.68 3.83
C MET A 28 33.00 -10.82 5.16
N ARG A 29 32.36 -11.97 5.39
CA ARG A 29 32.30 -12.66 6.69
C ARG A 29 31.51 -13.96 6.57
N ASP A 30 32.09 -15.05 7.06
CA ASP A 30 31.55 -16.42 7.06
C ASP A 30 30.09 -16.51 7.57
N ALA A 31 29.14 -16.87 6.68
CA ALA A 31 27.70 -16.80 6.98
C ALA A 31 26.89 -18.07 6.65
N THR A 32 27.50 -19.20 6.30
CA THR A 32 26.75 -20.33 5.70
C THR A 32 26.03 -21.28 6.67
N VAL A 33 25.88 -20.97 7.97
CA VAL A 33 25.16 -21.86 8.93
C VAL A 33 24.25 -21.09 9.89
N ILE A 34 24.58 -19.84 10.21
CA ILE A 34 23.72 -18.96 11.02
C ILE A 34 22.64 -18.31 10.15
N ASP A 35 22.87 -18.19 8.83
CA ASP A 35 21.91 -17.64 7.89
C ASP A 35 20.79 -18.62 7.57
N ASP A 36 21.04 -19.93 7.52
CA ASP A 36 20.04 -20.93 7.11
C ASP A 36 18.85 -21.00 8.08
N VAL A 37 19.12 -21.00 9.40
CA VAL A 37 18.07 -21.03 10.43
C VAL A 37 17.28 -19.73 10.46
N LYS A 38 17.95 -18.58 10.29
CA LYS A 38 17.28 -17.27 10.20
C LYS A 38 16.52 -17.10 8.89
N LEU A 39 17.03 -17.66 7.80
CA LEU A 39 16.39 -17.68 6.50
C LEU A 39 15.13 -18.54 6.57
N ASP A 40 15.18 -19.72 7.18
CA ASP A 40 14.01 -20.57 7.37
C ASP A 40 12.96 -19.90 8.27
N GLU A 41 13.35 -19.24 9.36
CA GLU A 41 12.44 -18.50 10.25
C GLU A 41 11.84 -17.26 9.56
N GLN A 42 12.61 -16.57 8.72
CA GLN A 42 12.15 -15.47 7.86
C GLN A 42 11.23 -15.96 6.74
N LEU A 43 11.50 -17.13 6.14
CA LEU A 43 10.67 -17.73 5.10
C LEU A 43 9.35 -18.26 5.67
N ILE A 44 9.33 -18.74 6.92
CA ILE A 44 8.11 -19.15 7.61
C ILE A 44 7.27 -17.92 7.99
N SER A 45 7.90 -16.86 8.51
CA SER A 45 7.18 -15.62 8.84
C SER A 45 6.68 -14.87 7.61
N GLN A 46 7.44 -14.81 6.51
CA GLN A 46 6.98 -14.28 5.23
C GLN A 46 5.82 -15.09 4.67
N ARG A 47 5.89 -16.43 4.72
CA ARG A 47 4.78 -17.30 4.28
C ARG A 47 3.48 -17.06 5.06
N ASN A 48 3.56 -16.91 6.39
CA ASN A 48 2.38 -16.61 7.22
C ASN A 48 1.76 -15.24 6.88
N ILE A 49 2.57 -14.26 6.44
CA ILE A 49 2.09 -12.96 5.98
C ILE A 49 1.44 -13.11 4.60
N GLU A 50 2.05 -13.86 3.68
CA GLU A 50 1.56 -14.10 2.32
C GLU A 50 0.23 -14.88 2.28
N GLU A 51 0.07 -15.93 3.10
CA GLU A 51 -1.20 -16.68 3.20
C GLU A 51 -2.37 -15.77 3.59
N THR A 52 -2.14 -14.81 4.50
CA THR A 52 -3.16 -13.84 4.91
C THR A 52 -3.54 -12.89 3.77
N TRP A 53 -2.58 -12.50 2.93
CA TRP A 53 -2.84 -11.60 1.80
C TRP A 53 -3.56 -12.30 0.64
N GLU A 54 -3.26 -13.56 0.37
CA GLU A 54 -3.93 -14.31 -0.70
C GLU A 54 -5.45 -14.41 -0.45
N GLU A 55 -5.86 -14.78 0.77
CA GLU A 55 -7.27 -14.86 1.15
C GLU A 55 -7.98 -13.50 1.01
N LEU A 56 -7.31 -12.41 1.41
CA LEU A 56 -7.87 -11.05 1.34
C LEU A 56 -7.99 -10.55 -0.11
N VAL A 57 -7.07 -10.91 -0.99
CA VAL A 57 -7.08 -10.51 -2.41
C VAL A 57 -8.16 -11.28 -3.17
N VAL A 58 -8.34 -12.57 -2.88
CA VAL A 58 -9.31 -13.44 -3.55
C VAL A 58 -10.76 -13.08 -3.18
N ALA A 59 -11.00 -12.48 -2.01
CA ALA A 59 -12.33 -12.05 -1.56
C ALA A 59 -13.03 -11.07 -2.54
N GLY A 60 -12.27 -10.21 -3.23
CA GLY A 60 -12.80 -9.23 -4.17
C GLY A 60 -13.50 -9.88 -5.37
N PRO A 61 -12.78 -10.66 -6.20
CA PRO A 61 -13.36 -11.38 -7.33
C PRO A 61 -14.51 -12.32 -6.96
N ILE A 62 -14.41 -13.02 -5.82
CA ILE A 62 -15.47 -13.91 -5.33
C ILE A 62 -16.77 -13.12 -5.08
N THR A 63 -16.67 -11.96 -4.43
CA THR A 63 -17.84 -11.11 -4.16
C THR A 63 -18.52 -10.66 -5.46
N VAL A 64 -17.74 -10.27 -6.47
CA VAL A 64 -18.27 -9.88 -7.79
C VAL A 64 -19.00 -11.05 -8.46
N ASN A 65 -18.46 -12.26 -8.37
CA ASN A 65 -19.10 -13.47 -8.90
C ASN A 65 -20.45 -13.74 -8.22
N TYR A 66 -20.51 -13.67 -6.88
CA TYR A 66 -21.76 -13.85 -6.15
C TYR A 66 -22.83 -12.82 -6.55
N ILE A 67 -22.46 -11.54 -6.65
CA ILE A 67 -23.39 -10.48 -7.07
C ILE A 67 -23.86 -10.70 -8.50
N GLY A 68 -22.97 -11.12 -9.42
CA GLY A 68 -23.32 -11.44 -10.80
C GLY A 68 -24.34 -12.60 -10.87
N ASN A 69 -24.09 -13.67 -10.12
CA ASN A 69 -25.01 -14.81 -10.07
C ASN A 69 -26.37 -14.42 -9.47
N LEU A 70 -26.38 -13.63 -8.39
CA LEU A 70 -27.61 -13.10 -7.80
C LEU A 70 -28.37 -12.21 -8.78
N MET A 71 -27.67 -11.44 -9.62
CA MET A 71 -28.30 -10.55 -10.60
C MET A 71 -28.99 -11.36 -11.70
N VAL A 72 -28.34 -12.42 -12.19
CA VAL A 72 -28.96 -13.38 -13.12
C VAL A 72 -30.18 -14.06 -12.49
N LEU A 73 -30.09 -14.48 -11.23
CA LEU A 73 -31.22 -15.12 -10.54
C LEU A 73 -32.39 -14.13 -10.33
N SER A 74 -32.09 -12.88 -9.97
CA SER A 74 -33.09 -11.82 -9.77
C SER A 74 -33.87 -11.49 -11.04
N SER A 75 -33.27 -11.70 -12.22
CA SER A 75 -33.94 -11.46 -13.51
C SER A 75 -35.17 -12.34 -13.74
N LYS A 76 -35.22 -13.53 -13.10
CA LYS A 76 -36.32 -14.48 -13.25
C LYS A 76 -37.50 -14.19 -12.33
N LYS A 77 -37.23 -13.66 -11.13
CA LYS A 77 -38.24 -13.38 -10.12
C LYS A 77 -37.78 -12.22 -9.26
N ASP A 78 -38.54 -11.13 -9.34
CA ASP A 78 -38.36 -9.99 -8.44
C ASP A 78 -39.29 -10.11 -7.24
N PHE A 79 -38.83 -9.65 -6.08
CA PHE A 79 -39.61 -9.65 -4.84
C PHE A 79 -39.26 -8.44 -3.98
N ALA A 80 -40.22 -7.98 -3.18
CA ALA A 80 -39.99 -6.93 -2.20
C ALA A 80 -39.40 -7.52 -0.92
N PHE A 81 -38.61 -6.73 -0.21
CA PHE A 81 -38.12 -7.11 1.11
C PHE A 81 -39.25 -7.04 2.15
N THR A 82 -39.35 -8.09 2.97
CA THR A 82 -40.33 -8.12 4.07
C THR A 82 -39.80 -7.27 5.21
N SER A 83 -40.59 -6.27 5.61
CA SER A 83 -40.32 -5.46 6.78
C SER A 83 -40.68 -6.23 8.05
N PRO A 84 -39.81 -6.28 9.07
CA PRO A 84 -40.12 -6.98 10.34
C PRO A 84 -41.20 -6.27 11.17
N THR A 85 -41.46 -4.98 10.92
CA THR A 85 -42.51 -4.17 11.55
C THR A 85 -43.08 -3.15 10.56
N ASP A 86 -44.34 -2.74 10.76
CA ASP A 86 -45.06 -1.84 9.84
C ASP A 86 -44.37 -0.46 9.64
N ASN A 87 -43.51 -0.05 10.58
CA ASN A 87 -42.79 1.23 10.55
C ASN A 87 -41.28 1.10 10.33
N TYR A 88 -40.77 -0.07 9.95
CA TYR A 88 -39.33 -0.22 9.76
C TYR A 88 -38.85 0.38 8.43
N VAL A 89 -37.86 1.26 8.52
CA VAL A 89 -37.26 1.95 7.38
C VAL A 89 -35.85 1.41 7.17
N TYR A 90 -35.58 0.90 5.97
CA TYR A 90 -34.24 0.46 5.60
C TYR A 90 -33.30 1.68 5.46
N GLN A 91 -32.24 1.75 6.27
CA GLN A 91 -31.31 2.88 6.27
C GLN A 91 -30.49 2.98 4.97
N TYR A 92 -30.06 1.84 4.42
CA TYR A 92 -29.13 1.79 3.29
C TYR A 92 -29.78 1.30 1.98
N ILE A 93 -31.00 0.76 2.04
CA ILE A 93 -31.72 0.25 0.86
C ILE A 93 -32.69 1.33 0.39
N LYS A 94 -32.48 1.83 -0.84
CA LYS A 94 -33.33 2.88 -1.43
C LYS A 94 -34.57 2.31 -2.13
N TYR A 95 -34.49 1.06 -2.59
CA TYR A 95 -35.54 0.44 -3.40
C TYR A 95 -36.05 -0.88 -2.78
N PRO A 96 -36.61 -0.86 -1.55
CA PRO A 96 -36.99 -2.07 -0.85
C PRO A 96 -38.12 -2.86 -1.54
N ASN A 97 -38.84 -2.22 -2.45
CA ASN A 97 -39.95 -2.82 -3.20
C ASN A 97 -39.48 -3.78 -4.30
N SER A 98 -38.19 -3.77 -4.63
CA SER A 98 -37.62 -4.59 -5.70
C SER A 98 -36.23 -5.07 -5.32
N PHE A 99 -36.09 -6.39 -5.22
CA PHE A 99 -34.82 -7.07 -4.99
C PHE A 99 -33.82 -6.76 -6.11
N SER A 100 -34.27 -6.81 -7.36
CA SER A 100 -33.42 -6.51 -8.53
C SER A 100 -32.91 -5.06 -8.51
N ALA A 101 -33.75 -4.07 -8.20
CA ALA A 101 -33.34 -2.67 -8.08
C ALA A 101 -32.37 -2.45 -6.92
N THR A 102 -32.59 -3.11 -5.78
CA THR A 102 -31.68 -3.07 -4.64
C THR A 102 -30.33 -3.71 -4.98
N LEU A 103 -30.33 -4.80 -5.75
CA LEU A 103 -29.09 -5.46 -6.14
C LEU A 103 -28.27 -4.61 -7.11
N VAL A 104 -28.91 -3.90 -8.04
CA VAL A 104 -28.23 -2.88 -8.89
C VAL A 104 -27.65 -1.76 -8.04
N GLN A 105 -28.39 -1.28 -7.03
CA GLN A 105 -27.88 -0.28 -6.09
C GLN A 105 -26.62 -0.78 -5.36
N VAL A 106 -26.66 -2.00 -4.83
CA VAL A 106 -25.53 -2.62 -4.12
C VAL A 106 -24.34 -2.82 -5.06
N ALA A 107 -24.57 -3.33 -6.27
CA ALA A 107 -23.52 -3.50 -7.27
C ALA A 107 -22.82 -2.17 -7.62
N ASN A 108 -23.57 -1.09 -7.75
CA ASN A 108 -23.01 0.24 -7.99
C ASN A 108 -22.16 0.74 -6.80
N GLN A 109 -22.57 0.47 -5.56
CA GLN A 109 -21.77 0.80 -4.37
C GLN A 109 -20.49 -0.02 -4.30
N ILE A 110 -20.57 -1.33 -4.62
CA ILE A 110 -19.41 -2.22 -4.69
C ILE A 110 -18.40 -1.70 -5.74
N TYR A 111 -18.87 -1.32 -6.93
CA TYR A 111 -18.02 -0.72 -7.95
C TYR A 111 -17.28 0.52 -7.44
N ASN A 112 -18.00 1.46 -6.82
CA ASN A 112 -17.38 2.66 -6.26
C ASN A 112 -16.36 2.34 -5.16
N ALA A 113 -16.66 1.37 -4.29
CA ALA A 113 -15.75 0.92 -3.25
C ALA A 113 -14.45 0.35 -3.82
N PHE A 114 -14.54 -0.51 -4.85
CA PHE A 114 -13.36 -1.07 -5.51
C PHE A 114 -12.51 0.00 -6.21
N ILE A 115 -13.12 0.93 -6.93
CA ILE A 115 -12.39 2.03 -7.58
C ILE A 115 -11.69 2.91 -6.55
N ASN A 116 -12.37 3.25 -5.44
CA ASN A 116 -11.77 4.03 -4.36
C ASN A 116 -10.60 3.28 -3.71
N ALA A 117 -10.75 1.98 -3.46
CA ALA A 117 -9.68 1.14 -2.94
C ALA A 117 -8.48 1.11 -3.89
N HIS A 118 -8.72 0.87 -5.18
CA HIS A 118 -7.68 0.84 -6.21
C HIS A 118 -6.91 2.16 -6.29
N ASN A 119 -7.62 3.30 -6.37
CA ASN A 119 -6.99 4.61 -6.41
C ASN A 119 -6.13 4.89 -5.16
N ASN A 120 -6.58 4.44 -3.99
CA ASN A 120 -5.81 4.61 -2.75
C ASN A 120 -4.59 3.69 -2.71
N MET A 121 -4.70 2.45 -3.19
CA MET A 121 -3.55 1.54 -3.34
C MET A 121 -2.50 2.14 -4.30
N ASP A 122 -2.93 2.68 -5.44
CA ASP A 122 -2.03 3.33 -6.40
C ASP A 122 -1.34 4.56 -5.78
N ARG A 123 -2.08 5.38 -5.03
CA ARG A 123 -1.50 6.53 -4.31
C ARG A 123 -0.44 6.09 -3.30
N ILE A 124 -0.70 5.04 -2.54
CA ILE A 124 0.26 4.48 -1.59
C ILE A 124 1.50 3.99 -2.34
N GLN A 125 1.32 3.26 -3.44
CA GLN A 125 2.43 2.75 -4.25
C GLN A 125 3.30 3.89 -4.79
N LEU A 126 2.71 4.93 -5.38
CA LEU A 126 3.42 6.08 -5.91
C LEU A 126 4.19 6.83 -4.81
N ASN A 127 3.58 7.04 -3.64
CA ASN A 127 4.24 7.68 -2.51
C ASN A 127 5.39 6.82 -1.97
N MET A 128 5.20 5.50 -1.88
CA MET A 128 6.25 4.58 -1.44
C MET A 128 7.45 4.54 -2.39
N GLN A 129 7.23 4.66 -3.70
CA GLN A 129 8.33 4.74 -4.68
C GLN A 129 9.25 5.95 -4.47
N GLN A 130 8.75 7.05 -3.89
CA GLN A 130 9.54 8.24 -3.62
C GLN A 130 10.33 8.16 -2.31
N ILE A 131 9.99 7.24 -1.39
CA ILE A 131 10.63 7.12 -0.08
C ILE A 131 12.16 6.95 -0.20
N PRO A 132 12.71 6.07 -1.05
CA PRO A 132 14.16 5.93 -1.18
C PRO A 132 14.85 7.23 -1.62
N ASN A 133 14.23 8.01 -2.51
CA ASN A 133 14.77 9.28 -2.99
C ASN A 133 14.77 10.33 -1.87
N HIS A 134 13.69 10.40 -1.09
CA HIS A 134 13.61 11.26 0.09
C HIS A 134 14.64 10.85 1.15
N LEU A 135 14.76 9.55 1.45
CA LEU A 135 15.72 9.02 2.41
C LEU A 135 17.16 9.31 2.00
N ASN A 136 17.50 9.11 0.72
CA ASN A 136 18.82 9.43 0.17
C ASN A 136 19.12 10.93 0.28
N SER A 137 18.14 11.79 0.00
CA SER A 137 18.30 13.24 0.12
C SER A 137 18.55 13.66 1.57
N VAL A 138 17.79 13.09 2.52
CA VAL A 138 17.98 13.32 3.96
C VAL A 138 19.32 12.79 4.45
N LEU A 139 19.74 11.58 4.04
CA LEU A 139 21.02 11.00 4.43
C LEU A 139 22.20 11.82 3.87
N LYS A 140 22.11 12.29 2.62
CA LYS A 140 23.13 13.17 2.03
C LYS A 140 23.19 14.52 2.76
N LEU A 141 22.05 15.08 3.12
CA LEU A 141 21.99 16.28 3.97
C LEU A 141 22.70 16.04 5.32
N LEU A 142 22.35 14.97 6.03
CA LEU A 142 22.91 14.69 7.37
C LEU A 142 24.42 14.37 7.35
N THR A 143 24.92 13.73 6.29
CA THR A 143 26.33 13.29 6.22
C THR A 143 27.27 14.32 5.61
N SER A 144 26.77 15.20 4.75
CA SER A 144 27.62 16.05 3.91
C SER A 144 27.34 17.55 4.03
N ALA A 145 26.23 17.95 4.67
CA ALA A 145 25.89 19.37 4.78
C ALA A 145 26.61 20.04 5.95
N GLY A 146 27.04 21.28 5.74
CA GLY A 146 27.52 22.15 6.81
C GLY A 146 26.41 22.43 7.85
N PRO A 147 26.75 22.64 9.14
CA PRO A 147 25.78 22.73 10.24
C PRO A 147 24.66 23.77 10.04
N ARG A 148 24.91 24.85 9.29
CA ARG A 148 23.90 25.89 8.97
C ARG A 148 22.83 25.42 7.98
N LEU A 149 23.20 24.56 7.03
CA LEU A 149 22.28 24.04 6.02
C LEU A 149 21.37 22.96 6.62
N ILE A 150 21.88 22.20 7.59
CA ILE A 150 21.11 21.23 8.39
C ILE A 150 19.99 21.95 9.18
N GLU A 151 20.30 23.05 9.88
CA GLU A 151 19.32 23.84 10.64
C GLU A 151 18.25 24.50 9.77
N THR A 152 18.55 24.79 8.50
CA THR A 152 17.63 25.49 7.58
C THR A 152 16.75 24.52 6.77
N MET A 153 17.28 23.34 6.43
CA MET A 153 16.61 22.36 5.54
C MET A 153 15.85 21.27 6.28
N LEU A 154 16.23 20.94 7.52
CA LEU A 154 15.42 20.05 8.35
C LEU A 154 14.27 20.87 8.95
N PRO A 155 13.05 20.32 9.01
CA PRO A 155 11.99 20.94 9.79
C PRO A 155 12.49 21.03 11.23
N ILE A 156 12.66 22.26 11.70
CA ILE A 156 13.06 22.59 13.07
C ILE A 156 12.12 21.84 14.01
N SER A 157 12.68 20.94 14.81
CA SER A 157 11.94 20.23 15.86
C SER A 157 11.32 21.24 16.81
N LEU A 158 10.01 21.13 17.06
CA LEU A 158 9.32 21.77 18.18
C LEU A 158 9.93 21.34 19.53
#